data_AF-A0A445G9Y1-F1
#
_entry.id   AF-A0A445G9Y1-F1
#
_cell.length_a   1.000
_cell.length_b   1.000
_cell.length_c   1.000
_cell.angle_alpha   90.00
_cell.angle_beta   90.00
_cell.angle_gamma   90.00
#
_symmetry.space_group_name_H-M   'P 1'
#
loop_
_entity.id
_entity.type
_entity.pdbx_description
1 polymer ?
#
loop_
_entity_poly.entity_id
_entity_poly.type
_entity_poly.pdbx_seq_one_letter_code
_entity_poly.pdbx_strand_id
1 'polypeptide(L)'
;MLCKLVPVPRKKKPGLNPVYLNVYDLTPINGYAYWLGLGVYHSGVQVHGVEYGFGAHERDTTGIFEVEPRHCPGFTFRKSIFIGSTDMGPKDVRAFMERLAEEYSGNTYHLIQKNCNHFCEDVCVRLTGKSIPRWVNRLARLAVPI
;
A
#
# COMPACT_ATOMS: atom_id res chain seq x y z
N MET A 1 4.05 47.98 8.21
CA MET A 1 4.31 46.52 8.22
C MET A 1 3.12 45.83 7.55
N LEU A 2 3.29 45.30 6.34
CA LEU A 2 2.23 44.58 5.61
C LEU A 2 2.25 43.11 6.05
N CYS A 3 1.21 42.70 6.78
CA CYS A 3 1.03 41.32 7.22
C CYS A 3 0.78 40.45 5.98
N LYS A 4 1.72 39.56 5.65
CA LYS A 4 1.57 38.61 4.54
C LYS A 4 0.49 37.60 4.92
N LEU A 5 -0.63 37.63 4.22
CA LEU A 5 -1.65 36.59 4.28
C LEU A 5 -1.02 35.28 3.79
N VAL A 6 -0.75 34.36 4.72
CA VAL A 6 -0.32 33.00 4.40
C VAL A 6 -1.52 32.28 3.77
N PRO A 7 -1.40 31.68 2.57
CA PRO A 7 -2.48 30.92 1.99
C PRO A 7 -2.81 29.73 2.90
N VAL A 8 -4.03 29.72 3.46
CA VAL A 8 -4.54 28.58 4.21
C VAL A 8 -4.71 27.41 3.24
N PRO A 9 -4.14 26.22 3.51
CA PRO A 9 -4.35 25.06 2.65
C PRO A 9 -5.85 24.77 2.53
N ARG A 10 -6.38 24.83 1.32
CA ARG A 10 -7.78 24.45 1.06
C ARG A 10 -7.96 23.00 1.49
N LYS A 11 -8.83 22.76 2.49
CA LYS A 11 -9.27 21.40 2.83
C LYS A 11 -9.90 20.79 1.57
N LYS A 12 -9.20 19.84 0.93
CA LYS A 12 -9.78 19.05 -0.17
C LYS A 12 -11.05 18.40 0.37
N LYS A 13 -12.15 18.50 -0.39
CA LYS A 13 -13.36 17.73 -0.10
C LYS A 13 -12.96 16.25 -0.06
N PRO A 14 -13.49 15.45 0.89
CA PRO A 14 -13.22 14.02 0.88
C PRO A 14 -13.72 13.46 -0.45
N GLY A 15 -12.86 12.74 -1.16
CA GLY A 15 -13.26 12.11 -2.42
C GLY A 15 -14.44 11.14 -2.22
N LEU A 16 -15.11 10.79 -3.30
CA LEU A 16 -16.33 9.98 -3.24
C LEU A 16 -16.05 8.49 -2.97
N ASN A 17 -14.87 8.01 -3.36
CA ASN A 17 -14.58 6.58 -3.41
C ASN A 17 -13.62 6.17 -2.28
N PRO A 18 -14.05 5.32 -1.32
CA PRO A 18 -13.21 4.97 -0.18
C PRO A 18 -12.06 4.05 -0.60
N VAL A 19 -10.89 4.29 0.00
CA VAL A 19 -9.67 3.50 -0.15
C VAL A 19 -9.30 2.89 1.20
N TYR A 20 -9.16 1.58 1.22
CA TYR A 20 -8.80 0.80 2.40
C TYR A 20 -7.44 0.14 2.22
N LEU A 21 -6.74 -0.04 3.34
CA LEU A 21 -5.57 -0.91 3.43
C LEU A 21 -5.98 -2.20 4.14
N ASN A 22 -5.94 -3.31 3.44
CA ASN A 22 -6.14 -4.63 4.01
C ASN A 22 -4.80 -5.15 4.51
N VAL A 23 -4.73 -5.50 5.79
CA VAL A 23 -3.51 -5.99 6.44
C VAL A 23 -3.69 -7.46 6.76
N TYR A 24 -2.64 -8.23 6.51
CA TYR A 24 -2.59 -9.66 6.73
C TYR A 24 -1.38 -10.07 7.57
N ASP A 25 -1.59 -11.11 8.36
CA ASP A 25 -0.54 -11.80 9.10
C ASP A 25 0.10 -12.88 8.20
N LEU A 26 1.43 -12.97 8.21
CA LEU A 26 2.20 -13.98 7.50
C LEU A 26 2.17 -15.32 8.28
N THR A 27 1.55 -16.35 7.72
CA THR A 27 1.49 -17.71 8.27
C THR A 27 1.97 -18.73 7.23
N PRO A 28 2.92 -19.66 7.47
CA PRO A 28 3.78 -19.88 8.63
C PRO A 28 5.27 -19.58 8.35
N ILE A 29 5.62 -18.54 7.58
CA ILE A 29 7.04 -18.10 7.39
C ILE A 29 7.63 -17.44 8.67
N ASN A 30 7.13 -17.84 9.84
CA ASN A 30 7.23 -17.10 11.09
C ASN A 30 8.26 -17.65 12.09
N GLY A 31 9.30 -18.35 11.63
CA GLY A 31 10.23 -19.05 12.53
C GLY A 31 11.12 -18.16 13.42
N TYR A 32 11.38 -16.91 13.04
CA TYR A 32 12.33 -16.05 13.79
C TYR A 32 11.93 -14.56 13.88
N ALA A 33 11.27 -13.99 12.87
CA ALA A 33 10.97 -12.55 12.83
C ALA A 33 9.86 -12.09 13.81
N TYR A 34 8.87 -12.95 14.10
CA TYR A 34 7.82 -12.65 15.07
C TYR A 34 8.31 -12.73 16.51
N TRP A 35 9.24 -13.65 16.79
CA TRP A 35 9.87 -13.84 18.10
C TRP A 35 10.63 -12.58 18.57
N LEU A 36 11.12 -11.78 17.61
CA LEU A 36 11.82 -10.51 17.87
C LEU A 36 10.90 -9.27 17.93
N GLY A 37 9.58 -9.43 17.81
CA GLY A 37 8.62 -8.31 17.90
C GLY A 37 8.66 -7.34 16.71
N LEU A 38 9.21 -7.75 15.56
CA LEU A 38 9.41 -6.90 14.39
C LEU A 38 8.25 -6.91 13.39
N GLY A 39 7.28 -7.82 13.53
CA GLY A 39 6.01 -7.86 12.80
C GLY A 39 6.15 -7.65 11.28
N VAL A 40 6.38 -8.72 10.52
CA VAL A 40 6.28 -8.64 9.06
C VAL A 40 4.81 -8.77 8.70
N TYR A 41 4.24 -7.75 8.07
CA TYR A 41 2.88 -7.75 7.57
C TYR A 41 2.89 -7.72 6.04
N HIS A 42 1.89 -8.36 5.46
CA HIS A 42 1.50 -8.11 4.09
C HIS A 42 0.34 -7.11 4.08
N SER A 43 0.30 -6.25 3.08
CA SER A 43 -0.86 -5.40 2.85
C SER A 43 -1.23 -5.32 1.37
N GLY A 44 -2.53 -5.11 1.13
CA GLY A 44 -3.10 -4.78 -0.17
C GLY A 44 -3.97 -3.51 -0.08
N VAL A 45 -4.05 -2.76 -1.18
CA VAL A 45 -4.91 -1.57 -1.30
C VAL A 45 -6.23 -1.96 -1.95
N GLN A 46 -7.32 -1.74 -1.22
CA GLN A 46 -8.67 -1.97 -1.71
C GLN A 46 -9.32 -0.65 -2.15
N VAL A 47 -9.82 -0.63 -3.38
CA VAL A 47 -10.55 0.49 -3.97
C VAL A 47 -11.49 -0.03 -5.08
N HIS A 48 -12.70 0.52 -5.19
CA HIS A 48 -13.69 0.08 -6.19
C HIS A 48 -13.99 -1.43 -6.18
N GLY A 49 -13.94 -2.07 -5.01
CA GLY A 49 -14.23 -3.50 -4.86
C GLY A 49 -13.11 -4.44 -5.30
N VAL A 50 -11.96 -3.91 -5.72
CA VAL A 50 -10.77 -4.69 -6.10
C VAL A 50 -9.67 -4.43 -5.08
N GLU A 51 -8.93 -5.47 -4.72
CA GLU A 51 -7.72 -5.33 -3.92
C GLU A 51 -6.47 -5.56 -4.76
N TYR A 52 -5.55 -4.61 -4.69
CA TYR A 52 -4.28 -4.61 -5.40
C TYR A 52 -3.14 -4.90 -4.43
N GLY A 53 -2.25 -5.80 -4.83
CA GLY A 53 -1.04 -6.14 -4.08
C GLY A 53 0.19 -6.16 -4.98
N PHE A 54 1.36 -6.25 -4.36
CA PHE A 54 2.65 -6.41 -5.05
C PHE A 54 3.36 -7.67 -4.55
N GLY A 55 3.72 -8.56 -5.46
CA GLY A 55 4.32 -9.86 -5.20
C GLY A 55 5.63 -10.08 -5.94
N ALA A 56 6.46 -10.98 -5.42
CA ALA A 56 7.73 -11.36 -6.01
C ALA A 56 7.56 -12.46 -7.06
N HIS A 57 8.28 -12.35 -8.18
CA HIS A 57 8.50 -13.45 -9.13
C HIS A 57 9.71 -13.15 -10.03
N GLU A 58 10.28 -14.16 -10.66
CA GLU A 58 11.55 -14.03 -11.41
C GLU A 58 11.42 -13.31 -12.77
N ARG A 59 10.21 -13.25 -13.34
CA ARG A 59 9.96 -12.66 -14.67
C ARG A 59 10.06 -11.14 -14.65
N ASP A 60 10.53 -10.56 -15.75
CA ASP A 60 10.52 -9.10 -16.01
C ASP A 60 9.13 -8.62 -16.47
N THR A 61 8.14 -8.90 -15.63
CA THR A 61 6.73 -8.54 -15.82
C THR A 61 6.22 -7.92 -14.53
N THR A 62 5.04 -7.29 -14.57
CA THR A 62 4.50 -6.63 -13.37
C THR A 62 4.29 -7.62 -12.22
N GLY A 63 4.75 -7.23 -11.04
CA GLY A 63 4.43 -7.93 -9.79
C GLY A 63 3.13 -7.44 -9.16
N ILE A 64 2.46 -6.44 -9.76
CA ILE A 64 1.14 -6.00 -9.30
C ILE A 64 0.12 -7.08 -9.66
N PHE A 65 -0.70 -7.45 -8.68
CA PHE A 65 -1.77 -8.43 -8.85
C PHE A 65 -3.09 -7.92 -8.27
N GLU A 66 -4.19 -8.45 -8.80
CA GLU A 66 -5.55 -8.21 -8.32
C GLU A 66 -6.06 -9.44 -7.57
N VAL A 67 -6.70 -9.23 -6.42
CA VAL A 67 -7.40 -10.28 -5.66
C VAL A 67 -8.77 -9.79 -5.22
N GLU A 68 -9.63 -10.75 -4.89
CA GLU A 68 -10.85 -10.44 -4.14
C GLU A 68 -10.46 -9.83 -2.78
N PRO A 69 -11.11 -8.72 -2.37
CA PRO A 69 -10.79 -8.09 -1.10
C PRO A 69 -10.81 -9.06 0.07
N ARG A 70 -9.78 -8.98 0.92
CA ARG A 70 -9.62 -9.79 2.15
C ARG A 70 -9.32 -11.28 1.89
N HIS A 71 -9.09 -11.67 0.64
CA HIS A 71 -8.84 -13.06 0.24
C HIS A 71 -7.49 -13.24 -0.47
N CYS A 72 -6.44 -12.58 0.01
CA CYS A 72 -5.09 -12.81 -0.49
C CYS A 72 -4.60 -14.25 -0.18
N PRO A 73 -4.33 -15.11 -1.17
CA PRO A 73 -3.93 -16.49 -0.94
C PRO A 73 -2.61 -16.60 -0.16
N GLY A 74 -2.55 -17.51 0.83
CA GLY A 74 -1.34 -17.75 1.62
C GLY A 74 -1.14 -16.79 2.80
N PHE A 75 -2.08 -15.88 3.05
CA PHE A 75 -2.04 -14.93 4.16
C PHE A 75 -3.31 -15.00 5.00
N THR A 76 -3.20 -14.68 6.30
CA THR A 76 -4.36 -14.61 7.20
C THR A 76 -4.82 -13.17 7.33
N PHE A 77 -6.05 -12.86 6.92
CA PHE A 77 -6.59 -11.51 7.02
C PHE A 77 -6.67 -11.06 8.48
N ARG A 78 -6.12 -9.87 8.77
CA ARG A 78 -6.09 -9.28 10.11
C ARG A 78 -7.16 -8.20 10.26
N LYS A 79 -7.14 -7.18 9.39
CA LYS A 79 -8.07 -6.05 9.43
C LYS A 79 -8.00 -5.18 8.17
N SER A 80 -9.06 -4.41 7.95
CA SER A 80 -9.09 -3.30 7.00
C SER A 80 -8.92 -1.97 7.73
N ILE A 81 -8.15 -1.06 7.15
CA ILE A 81 -7.91 0.28 7.69
C ILE A 81 -8.37 1.29 6.66
N PHE A 82 -9.30 2.16 7.02
CA PHE A 82 -9.69 3.28 6.15
C PHE A 82 -8.54 4.29 6.06
N ILE A 83 -8.03 4.51 4.85
CA ILE A 83 -6.94 5.47 4.62
C ILE A 83 -7.52 6.83 4.25
N GLY A 84 -8.38 6.86 3.24
CA GLY A 84 -8.98 8.08 2.74
C GLY A 84 -9.91 7.78 1.57
N SER A 85 -10.14 8.80 0.74
CA SER A 85 -10.99 8.66 -0.43
C SER A 85 -10.33 9.28 -1.65
N THR A 86 -10.66 8.76 -2.83
CA THR A 86 -10.23 9.25 -4.13
C THR A 86 -11.41 9.72 -4.97
N ASP A 87 -11.17 10.71 -5.84
CA ASP A 87 -12.13 11.17 -6.85
C ASP A 87 -12.05 10.36 -8.15
N MET A 88 -11.02 9.51 -8.29
CA MET A 88 -10.80 8.70 -9.49
C MET A 88 -11.89 7.64 -9.64
N GLY A 89 -12.43 7.50 -10.86
CA GLY A 89 -13.36 6.43 -11.19
C GLY A 89 -12.68 5.07 -11.30
N PRO A 90 -13.44 3.97 -11.40
CA PRO A 90 -12.88 2.62 -11.52
C PRO A 90 -11.91 2.46 -12.71
N LYS A 91 -12.23 3.06 -13.86
CA LYS A 91 -11.37 3.04 -15.05
C LYS A 91 -10.06 3.80 -14.84
N ASP A 92 -10.13 4.96 -14.19
CA ASP A 92 -8.96 5.80 -13.92
C ASP A 92 -8.03 5.12 -12.91
N VAL A 93 -8.60 4.44 -11.90
CA VAL A 93 -7.82 3.63 -10.95
C VAL A 93 -7.14 2.47 -11.65
N ARG A 94 -7.84 1.76 -12.56
CA ARG A 94 -7.23 0.69 -13.36
C ARG A 94 -6.06 1.21 -14.21
N ALA A 95 -6.27 2.28 -14.96
CA ALA A 95 -5.21 2.90 -15.76
C ALA A 95 -4.07 3.46 -14.90
N PHE A 96 -4.35 3.89 -13.67
CA PHE A 96 -3.33 4.27 -12.70
C PHE A 96 -2.48 3.07 -12.26
N MET A 97 -3.11 1.93 -11.95
CA MET A 97 -2.40 0.70 -11.56
C MET A 97 -1.57 0.14 -12.72
N GLU A 98 -2.07 0.20 -13.96
CA GLU A 98 -1.35 -0.22 -15.17
C GLU A 98 -0.10 0.62 -15.42
N ARG A 99 -0.15 1.94 -15.21
CA ARG A 99 1.05 2.78 -15.28
C ARG A 99 2.02 2.49 -14.14
N LEU A 100 1.50 2.25 -12.94
CA LEU A 100 2.34 1.91 -11.80
C LEU A 100 3.01 0.53 -11.97
N ALA A 101 2.39 -0.38 -12.73
CA ALA A 101 2.96 -1.68 -13.04
C ALA A 101 4.29 -1.61 -13.79
N GLU A 102 4.56 -0.52 -14.52
CA GLU A 102 5.85 -0.24 -15.17
C GLU A 102 6.96 0.01 -14.14
N GLU A 103 6.63 0.58 -12.97
CA GLU A 103 7.58 0.84 -11.88
C GLU A 103 7.74 -0.39 -10.96
N TYR A 104 6.79 -1.33 -10.95
CA TYR A 104 6.71 -2.47 -10.02
C TYR A 104 6.75 -3.82 -10.74
N SER A 105 7.90 -4.15 -11.33
CA SER A 105 8.17 -5.49 -11.84
C SER A 105 8.44 -6.49 -10.71
N GLY A 106 7.96 -7.72 -10.84
CA GLY A 106 8.04 -8.74 -9.78
C GLY A 106 9.49 -9.14 -9.43
N ASN A 107 10.41 -9.03 -10.40
CA ASN A 107 11.84 -9.30 -10.19
C ASN A 107 12.56 -8.21 -9.38
N THR A 108 11.93 -7.04 -9.16
CA THR A 108 12.47 -5.97 -8.31
C THR A 108 11.99 -6.05 -6.86
N TYR A 109 11.20 -7.06 -6.50
CA TYR A 109 10.72 -7.23 -5.14
C TYR A 109 11.88 -7.44 -4.17
N HIS A 110 11.94 -6.63 -3.13
CA HIS A 110 12.92 -6.72 -2.06
C HIS A 110 12.25 -6.58 -0.69
N LEU A 111 12.42 -7.57 0.18
CA LEU A 111 11.76 -7.67 1.49
C LEU A 111 11.87 -6.40 2.34
N ILE A 112 13.00 -5.69 2.22
CA ILE A 112 13.29 -4.48 3.01
C ILE A 112 13.12 -3.19 2.22
N GLN A 113 13.42 -3.16 0.92
CA GLN A 113 13.61 -1.91 0.15
C GLN A 113 12.46 -1.63 -0.81
N LYS A 114 11.76 -2.68 -1.27
CA LYS A 114 10.69 -2.59 -2.27
C LYS A 114 9.76 -3.78 -2.12
N ASN A 115 8.90 -3.72 -1.11
CA ASN A 115 7.97 -4.79 -0.75
C ASN A 115 6.51 -4.36 -0.95
N CYS A 116 5.57 -5.25 -0.67
CA CYS A 116 4.12 -4.98 -0.75
C CYS A 116 3.68 -3.72 0.04
N ASN A 117 4.32 -3.43 1.17
CA ASN A 117 3.97 -2.27 1.99
C ASN A 117 4.49 -0.95 1.40
N HIS A 118 5.61 -0.97 0.66
CA HIS A 118 6.08 0.21 -0.09
C HIS A 118 5.14 0.53 -1.23
N PHE A 119 4.71 -0.51 -1.96
CA PHE A 119 3.68 -0.40 -2.98
C PHE A 119 2.39 0.21 -2.41
N CYS A 120 1.91 -0.31 -1.27
CA CYS A 120 0.70 0.21 -0.64
C CYS A 120 0.86 1.65 -0.14
N GLU A 121 2.00 2.01 0.43
CA GLU A 121 2.30 3.41 0.79
C GLU A 121 2.21 4.33 -0.43
N ASP A 122 2.87 3.97 -1.54
CA ASP A 122 2.91 4.76 -2.76
C ASP A 122 1.51 4.95 -3.37
N VAL A 123 0.76 3.85 -3.52
CA VAL A 123 -0.63 3.88 -4.00
C VAL A 123 -1.52 4.73 -3.09
N CYS A 124 -1.47 4.53 -1.77
CA CYS A 124 -2.30 5.28 -0.83
C CYS A 124 -2.01 6.79 -0.89
N VAL A 125 -0.72 7.17 -0.97
CA VAL A 125 -0.31 8.57 -1.10
C VAL A 125 -0.78 9.15 -2.44
N ARG A 126 -0.59 8.45 -3.56
CA ARG A 126 -1.01 8.93 -4.89
C ARG A 126 -2.55 9.04 -5.02
N LEU A 127 -3.31 8.11 -4.44
CA LEU A 127 -4.78 8.11 -4.52
C LEU A 127 -5.47 9.03 -3.53
N THR A 128 -4.94 9.17 -2.30
CA THR A 128 -5.65 9.84 -1.20
C THR A 128 -4.87 10.98 -0.55
N GLY A 129 -3.57 11.13 -0.86
CA GLY A 129 -2.66 12.06 -0.19
C GLY A 129 -2.31 11.66 1.24
N LYS A 130 -2.58 10.42 1.66
CA LYS A 130 -2.33 9.93 3.02
C LYS A 130 -1.49 8.65 3.01
N SER A 131 -0.56 8.58 3.97
CA SER A 131 0.30 7.42 4.22
C SER A 131 -0.43 6.29 4.94
N ILE A 132 0.10 5.08 4.80
CA ILE A 132 -0.30 3.92 5.60
C ILE A 132 0.24 4.00 7.03
N PRO A 133 -0.36 3.31 8.00
CA PRO A 133 0.13 3.32 9.37
C PRO A 133 1.56 2.80 9.49
N ARG A 134 2.42 3.56 10.19
CA ARG A 134 3.87 3.28 10.30
C ARG A 134 4.22 1.87 10.78
N TRP A 135 3.37 1.26 11.60
CA TRP A 135 3.61 -0.07 12.14
C TRP A 135 3.50 -1.19 11.09
N VAL A 136 2.82 -0.95 9.96
CA VAL A 136 2.63 -1.95 8.89
C VAL A 136 3.96 -2.29 8.21
N ASN A 137 4.86 -1.32 8.05
CA ASN A 137 6.19 -1.52 7.44
C ASN A 137 7.32 -1.15 8.42
N ARG A 138 7.18 -1.51 9.70
CA ARG A 138 8.14 -1.11 10.74
C ARG A 138 9.55 -1.66 10.50
N LEU A 139 9.67 -2.93 10.09
CA LEU A 139 10.97 -3.57 9.86
C LEU A 139 11.79 -2.85 8.78
N ALA A 140 11.18 -2.58 7.62
CA ALA A 140 11.85 -1.87 6.53
C ALA A 140 12.36 -0.48 6.98
N ARG A 141 11.54 0.24 7.75
CA ARG A 141 11.88 1.57 8.26
C ARG A 141 12.99 1.59 9.31
N LEU A 142 13.21 0.48 10.03
CA LEU A 142 14.32 0.36 10.99
C LEU A 142 15.60 -0.11 10.30
N ALA A 143 15.47 -0.99 9.29
CA ALA A 143 16.60 -1.57 8.57
C ALA A 143 17.26 -0.60 7.59
N VAL A 144 16.53 0.40 7.10
CA VAL A 144 17.05 1.49 6.27
C VAL A 144 16.72 2.81 6.97
N PRO A 145 17.62 3.34 7.82
CA PRO A 145 17.44 4.68 8.37
C PRO A 145 17.52 5.69 7.23
N ILE A 146 16.54 6.59 7.21
CA ILE A 146 16.42 7.72 6.27
C ILE A 146 17.62 8.65 6.39
#